data_AF-A0A6P7H2U5-F1
#
_entry.id   AF-A0A6P7H2U5-F1
#
_cell.length_a   1.000
_cell.length_b   1.000
_cell.length_c   1.000
_cell.angle_alpha   90.00
_cell.angle_beta   90.00
_cell.angle_gamma   90.00
#
_symmetry.space_group_name_H-M   'P 1'
#
loop_
_entity.id
_entity.type
_entity.pdbx_description
1 polymer ?
#
loop_
_entity_poly.entity_id
_entity_poly.type
_entity_poly.pdbx_seq_one_letter_code
_entity_poly.pdbx_strand_id
1 'polypeptide(L)'
;LSEDPSLCNAAQQKQALLPAGAISMEAQTPIAGLVRWCVLAPIYKKDNEYYNKLHLALLTSIIEIPKSVPPKAVNVQDLIIPINPILAYVNELKHKKELELDQIVNEDSLQLCLDRFAQIVQVAQSVKAIYGQIDDLYYNLKMLPSTRLMNIVINNYNKEK
;
A
#
# COMPACT_ATOMS: atom_id res chain seq x y z
N LEU A 1 -15.60 -4.69 17.05
CA LEU A 1 -14.23 -4.41 16.58
C LEU A 1 -13.85 -3.08 17.18
N SER A 2 -12.77 -3.01 17.97
CA SER A 2 -12.36 -1.76 18.64
C SER A 2 -12.09 -0.69 17.60
N GLU A 3 -12.70 0.49 17.73
CA GLU A 3 -12.57 1.63 16.82
C GLU A 3 -11.25 2.40 17.02
N ASP A 4 -10.23 1.77 17.58
CA ASP A 4 -8.99 2.44 17.95
C ASP A 4 -7.99 2.41 16.79
N PRO A 5 -7.81 3.52 16.04
CA PRO A 5 -6.86 3.59 14.92
C PRO A 5 -5.40 3.50 15.40
N SER A 6 -5.13 3.67 16.70
CA SER A 6 -3.78 3.59 17.25
C SER A 6 -3.22 2.17 17.33
N LEU A 7 -4.05 1.14 17.10
CA LEU A 7 -3.62 -0.26 17.15
C LEU A 7 -2.52 -0.58 16.13
N CYS A 8 -2.55 0.06 14.96
CA CYS A 8 -1.50 -0.08 13.93
C CYS A 8 -0.17 0.56 14.36
N ASN A 9 -0.23 1.54 15.27
CA ASN A 9 0.92 2.31 15.76
C ASN A 9 1.53 1.68 17.01
N ALA A 10 0.85 0.76 17.69
CA ALA A 10 1.32 0.10 18.92
C ALA A 10 2.68 -0.60 18.73
N ALA A 11 2.91 -1.21 17.56
CA ALA A 11 4.18 -1.84 17.22
C ALA A 11 5.38 -0.85 17.14
N GLN A 12 5.10 0.45 16.97
CA GLN A 12 6.11 1.50 16.83
C GLN A 12 6.42 2.22 18.14
N GLN A 13 5.55 2.10 19.16
CA GLN A 13 5.63 2.91 20.37
C GLN A 13 6.71 2.45 21.37
N LYS A 14 7.11 1.18 21.36
CA LYS A 14 8.10 0.67 22.33
C LYS A 14 8.92 -0.47 21.75
N GLN A 15 10.13 -0.16 21.29
CA GLN A 15 11.11 -1.19 20.95
C GLN A 15 11.56 -1.83 22.28
N ALA A 16 11.27 -3.12 22.45
CA ALA A 16 11.64 -3.84 23.67
C ALA A 16 13.17 -3.80 23.84
N LEU A 17 13.63 -3.53 25.07
CA LEU A 17 15.05 -3.63 25.40
C LEU A 17 15.49 -5.07 25.19
N LEU A 18 16.38 -5.28 24.22
CA LEU A 18 16.89 -6.60 23.91
C LEU A 18 17.99 -6.99 24.90
N PRO A 19 18.04 -8.26 25.34
CA PRO A 19 19.15 -8.75 26.16
C PRO A 19 20.48 -8.66 25.41
N ALA A 20 21.58 -8.58 26.15
CA ALA A 20 22.92 -8.49 25.57
C ALA A 20 23.21 -9.69 24.66
N GLY A 21 23.60 -9.42 23.41
CA GLY A 21 23.86 -10.43 22.38
C GLY A 21 22.69 -10.73 21.42
N ALA A 22 21.50 -10.15 21.64
CA ALA A 22 20.39 -10.28 20.72
C ALA A 22 20.47 -9.27 19.55
N ILE A 23 20.02 -9.69 18.36
CA ILE A 23 19.96 -8.86 17.16
C ILE A 23 18.60 -8.14 17.14
N SER A 24 18.62 -6.82 16.93
CA SER A 24 17.39 -6.05 16.72
C SER A 24 16.71 -6.47 15.43
N MET A 25 15.56 -7.15 15.56
CA MET A 25 14.63 -7.34 14.45
C MET A 25 13.85 -6.06 14.22
N GLU A 26 13.62 -5.70 12.95
CA GLU A 26 12.69 -4.62 12.60
C GLU A 26 11.28 -4.99 13.08
N ALA A 27 10.59 -4.05 13.72
CA ALA A 27 9.24 -4.28 14.19
C ALA A 27 8.32 -4.50 12.99
N GLN A 28 7.80 -5.72 12.84
CA GLN A 28 6.86 -6.05 11.77
C GLN A 28 5.54 -5.32 12.05
N THR A 29 5.22 -4.30 11.24
CA THR A 29 3.98 -3.55 11.42
C THR A 29 2.82 -4.33 10.78
N PRO A 30 1.61 -4.27 11.36
CA PRO A 30 0.43 -4.88 10.74
C PRO A 30 0.06 -4.20 9.41
N ILE A 31 0.59 -2.99 9.16
CA ILE A 31 0.32 -2.16 7.98
C ILE A 31 0.58 -2.95 6.69
N ALA A 32 1.68 -3.70 6.59
CA ALA A 32 2.01 -4.48 5.40
C ALA A 32 0.88 -5.44 4.98
N GLY A 33 0.37 -6.22 5.93
CA GLY A 33 -0.72 -7.16 5.70
C GLY A 33 -2.03 -6.45 5.36
N LEU A 34 -2.32 -5.36 6.07
CA LEU A 34 -3.51 -4.55 5.85
C LEU A 34 -3.53 -3.88 4.49
N VAL A 35 -2.39 -3.34 4.03
CA VAL A 35 -2.23 -2.79 2.68
C VAL A 35 -2.56 -3.85 1.64
N ARG A 36 -1.95 -5.04 1.75
CA ARG A 36 -2.20 -6.14 0.81
C ARG A 36 -3.67 -6.53 0.77
N TRP A 37 -4.33 -6.63 1.92
CA TRP A 37 -5.74 -6.97 2.01
C TRP A 37 -6.66 -5.90 1.41
N CYS A 38 -6.43 -4.62 1.72
CA CYS A 38 -7.24 -3.52 1.20
C CYS A 38 -7.09 -3.36 -0.31
N VAL A 39 -5.85 -3.45 -0.81
CA VAL A 39 -5.53 -3.28 -2.24
C VAL A 39 -6.08 -4.43 -3.07
N LEU A 40 -5.89 -5.69 -2.65
CA LEU A 40 -6.23 -6.84 -3.49
C LEU A 40 -7.67 -7.34 -3.32
N ALA A 41 -8.42 -6.87 -2.31
CA ALA A 41 -9.82 -7.27 -2.08
C ALA A 41 -10.72 -7.14 -3.33
N PRO A 42 -10.67 -6.02 -4.10
CA PRO A 42 -11.47 -5.83 -5.30
C PRO A 42 -11.22 -6.91 -6.37
N ILE A 43 -9.95 -7.18 -6.73
CA ILE A 43 -9.61 -8.13 -7.79
C ILE A 43 -9.94 -9.59 -7.42
N TYR A 44 -9.96 -9.92 -6.12
CA TYR A 44 -10.39 -11.24 -5.64
C TYR A 44 -11.90 -11.35 -5.42
N LYS A 45 -12.69 -10.34 -5.82
CA LYS A 45 -14.15 -10.28 -5.62
C LYS A 45 -14.56 -10.49 -4.16
N LYS A 46 -13.72 -10.05 -3.23
CA LYS A 46 -13.98 -10.08 -1.79
C LYS A 46 -14.36 -8.71 -1.26
N ASP A 47 -14.54 -7.74 -2.15
CA ASP A 47 -14.87 -6.38 -1.74
C ASP A 47 -16.24 -6.33 -1.07
N ASN A 48 -16.23 -5.81 0.15
CA ASN A 48 -17.42 -5.65 0.97
C ASN A 48 -17.24 -4.41 1.86
N GLU A 49 -18.29 -4.05 2.59
CA GLU A 49 -18.26 -2.88 3.47
C GLU A 49 -17.12 -2.92 4.50
N TYR A 50 -16.70 -4.11 4.95
CA TYR A 50 -15.60 -4.25 5.89
C TYR A 50 -14.26 -3.87 5.27
N TYR A 51 -14.01 -4.19 4.00
CA TYR A 51 -12.78 -3.75 3.31
C TYR A 51 -12.76 -2.24 3.08
N ASN A 52 -13.92 -1.61 2.87
CA ASN A 52 -14.02 -0.13 2.81
C ASN A 52 -13.69 0.51 4.16
N LYS A 53 -14.27 -0.01 5.25
CA LYS A 53 -13.96 0.44 6.62
C LYS A 53 -12.52 0.19 6.98
N LEU A 54 -11.97 -0.96 6.59
CA LEU A 54 -10.57 -1.31 6.83
C LEU A 54 -9.62 -0.40 6.08
N HIS A 55 -9.91 -0.10 4.81
CA HIS A 55 -9.13 0.84 4.00
C HIS A 55 -9.12 2.23 4.63
N LEU A 56 -10.29 2.73 5.05
CA LEU A 56 -10.38 4.02 5.74
C LEU A 56 -9.61 4.03 7.06
N ALA A 57 -9.77 2.99 7.88
CA ALA A 57 -9.06 2.85 9.14
C ALA A 57 -7.54 2.80 8.92
N LEU A 58 -7.08 2.06 7.91
CA LEU A 58 -5.68 1.98 7.51
C LEU A 58 -5.12 3.35 7.11
N LEU A 59 -5.81 4.10 6.26
CA LEU A 59 -5.38 5.45 5.88
C LEU A 59 -5.31 6.37 7.10
N THR A 60 -6.31 6.31 7.98
CA THR A 60 -6.36 7.11 9.22
C THR A 60 -5.19 6.76 10.13
N SER A 61 -4.93 5.47 10.35
CA SER A 61 -3.78 5.00 11.12
C SER A 61 -2.46 5.49 10.54
N ILE A 62 -2.29 5.47 9.21
CA ILE A 62 -1.05 5.94 8.57
C ILE A 62 -0.86 7.45 8.79
N ILE A 63 -1.94 8.24 8.74
CA ILE A 63 -1.88 9.69 9.00
C ILE A 63 -1.44 9.98 10.43
N GLU A 64 -1.89 9.16 11.38
CA GLU A 64 -1.59 9.31 12.80
C GLU A 64 -0.20 8.80 13.21
N ILE A 65 0.56 8.18 12.28
CA ILE A 65 1.92 7.73 12.57
C ILE A 65 2.77 8.92 13.02
N PRO A 66 3.37 8.88 14.23
CA PRO A 66 4.24 9.94 14.69
C PRO A 66 5.46 10.04 13.78
N LYS A 67 5.81 11.26 13.37
CA LYS A 67 7.00 11.51 12.55
C LYS A 67 8.24 11.05 13.32
N SER A 68 8.90 10.02 12.80
CA SER A 68 10.19 9.54 13.33
C SER A 68 11.30 9.85 12.33
N VAL A 69 12.50 10.13 12.84
CA VAL A 69 13.71 10.23 12.03
C VAL A 69 14.71 9.18 12.56
N PRO A 70 15.00 8.10 11.80
CA PRO A 70 14.48 7.78 10.46
C PRO A 70 13.01 7.30 10.49
N PRO A 71 12.28 7.37 9.35
CA PRO A 71 10.96 6.75 9.22
C PRO A 71 11.05 5.23 9.37
N LYS A 72 10.13 4.62 10.12
CA LYS A 72 10.14 3.17 10.43
C LYS A 72 8.77 2.50 10.34
N ALA A 73 7.81 3.12 9.65
CA ALA A 73 6.43 2.63 9.66
C ALA A 73 6.09 1.83 8.41
N VAL A 74 6.43 2.45 7.28
CA VAL A 74 6.27 2.13 5.86
C VAL A 74 7.39 1.39 5.13
N ASN A 75 7.61 0.08 5.24
CA ASN A 75 8.67 -0.51 4.41
C ASN A 75 8.27 -0.51 2.92
N VAL A 76 9.15 -0.02 2.05
CA VAL A 76 8.92 -0.03 0.59
C VAL A 76 8.60 -1.43 0.05
N GLN A 77 9.27 -2.46 0.56
CA GLN A 77 9.04 -3.84 0.11
C GLN A 77 7.59 -4.27 0.35
N ASP A 78 6.98 -3.83 1.45
CA ASP A 78 5.57 -4.13 1.75
C ASP A 78 4.60 -3.47 0.75
N LEU A 79 4.98 -2.32 0.21
CA LEU A 79 4.23 -1.63 -0.85
C LEU A 79 4.47 -2.24 -2.23
N ILE A 80 5.58 -2.95 -2.45
CA ILE A 80 5.86 -3.64 -3.71
C ILE A 80 5.10 -4.97 -3.81
N ILE A 81 4.86 -5.66 -2.68
CA ILE A 81 4.18 -6.97 -2.65
C ILE A 81 2.87 -7.02 -3.47
N PRO A 82 1.95 -6.03 -3.40
CA PRO A 82 0.70 -6.07 -4.16
C PRO A 82 0.87 -5.95 -5.68
N ILE A 83 2.01 -5.46 -6.18
CA ILE A 83 2.22 -5.16 -7.61
C ILE A 83 2.15 -6.43 -8.47
N ASN A 84 2.85 -7.50 -8.06
CA ASN A 84 2.89 -8.75 -8.83
C ASN A 84 1.50 -9.41 -8.96
N PRO A 85 0.68 -9.55 -7.89
CA PRO A 85 -0.70 -10.00 -8.02
C PRO A 85 -1.56 -9.13 -8.95
N ILE A 86 -1.38 -7.81 -8.95
CA ILE A 86 -2.12 -6.92 -9.85
C ILE A 86 -1.71 -7.17 -11.30
N LEU A 87 -0.41 -7.26 -11.59
CA LEU A 87 0.07 -7.58 -12.94
C LEU A 87 -0.39 -8.96 -13.41
N ALA A 88 -0.40 -9.96 -12.51
CA ALA A 88 -0.94 -11.28 -12.81
C ALA A 88 -2.44 -11.22 -13.18
N TYR A 89 -3.23 -10.42 -12.45
CA TYR A 89 -4.65 -10.20 -12.76
C TYR A 89 -4.84 -9.49 -14.11
N VAL A 90 -4.05 -8.47 -14.40
CA VAL A 90 -4.06 -7.77 -15.71
C VAL A 90 -3.74 -8.74 -16.85
N ASN A 91 -2.72 -9.58 -16.68
CA ASN A 91 -2.37 -10.60 -17.66
C ASN A 91 -3.46 -11.66 -17.80
N GLU A 92 -4.12 -12.04 -16.71
CA GLU A 92 -5.26 -12.95 -16.75
C GLU A 92 -6.44 -12.36 -17.55
N LEU A 93 -6.77 -11.10 -17.35
CA LEU A 93 -7.79 -10.40 -18.13
C LEU A 93 -7.44 -10.34 -19.62
N LYS A 94 -6.17 -10.08 -19.95
CA LYS A 94 -5.69 -10.04 -21.32
C LYS A 94 -5.74 -11.40 -22.02
N HIS A 95 -5.29 -12.46 -21.35
CA HIS A 95 -5.10 -13.77 -21.97
C HIS A 95 -6.30 -14.71 -21.86
N LYS A 96 -7.08 -14.66 -20.76
CA LYS A 96 -8.21 -15.58 -20.58
C LYS A 96 -9.54 -15.01 -21.08
N LYS A 97 -9.72 -13.69 -20.97
CA LYS A 97 -10.95 -13.02 -21.40
C LYS A 97 -10.81 -12.32 -22.75
N GLU A 98 -9.61 -12.36 -23.35
CA GLU A 98 -9.27 -11.71 -24.61
C GLU A 98 -9.68 -10.22 -24.63
N LEU A 99 -9.58 -9.55 -23.47
CA LEU A 99 -9.95 -8.15 -23.33
C LEU A 99 -8.86 -7.26 -23.93
N GLU A 100 -9.28 -6.26 -24.68
CA GLU A 100 -8.42 -5.19 -25.16
C GLU A 100 -7.98 -4.29 -23.99
N LEU A 101 -6.87 -3.56 -24.18
CA LEU A 101 -6.29 -2.72 -23.12
C LEU A 101 -7.31 -1.70 -22.57
N ASP A 102 -8.13 -1.12 -23.44
CA ASP A 102 -9.18 -0.17 -23.05
C ASP A 102 -10.24 -0.82 -22.15
N GLN A 103 -10.59 -2.09 -22.37
CA GLN A 103 -11.57 -2.79 -21.55
C GLN A 103 -10.96 -3.16 -20.18
N ILE A 104 -9.69 -3.55 -20.15
CA ILE A 104 -8.97 -3.86 -18.91
C ILE A 104 -8.89 -2.63 -18.00
N VAL A 105 -8.53 -1.47 -18.55
CA VAL A 105 -8.40 -0.24 -17.76
C VAL A 105 -9.75 0.24 -17.22
N ASN A 106 -10.87 -0.16 -17.86
CA ASN A 106 -12.22 0.17 -17.44
C ASN A 106 -12.87 -0.88 -16.51
N GLU A 107 -12.15 -1.95 -16.12
CA GLU A 107 -12.67 -2.90 -15.14
C GLU A 107 -12.76 -2.25 -13.74
N ASP A 108 -13.97 -2.12 -13.21
CA ASP A 108 -14.25 -1.49 -11.91
C ASP A 108 -13.40 -2.06 -10.76
N SER A 109 -13.20 -3.39 -10.76
CA SER A 109 -12.41 -4.06 -9.73
C SER A 109 -10.93 -3.70 -9.81
N LEU A 110 -10.40 -3.52 -11.03
CA LEU A 110 -9.01 -3.10 -11.23
C LEU A 110 -8.85 -1.62 -10.88
N GLN A 111 -9.79 -0.77 -11.30
CA GLN A 111 -9.77 0.66 -10.97
C GLN A 111 -9.79 0.88 -9.46
N LEU A 112 -10.71 0.23 -8.74
CA LEU A 112 -10.80 0.33 -7.29
C LEU A 112 -9.52 -0.18 -6.59
N CYS A 113 -8.94 -1.29 -7.07
CA CYS A 113 -7.67 -1.81 -6.57
C CYS A 113 -6.53 -0.78 -6.72
N LEU A 114 -6.39 -0.22 -7.92
CA LEU A 114 -5.34 0.77 -8.24
C LEU A 114 -5.56 2.08 -7.48
N ASP A 115 -6.80 2.52 -7.30
CA ASP A 115 -7.14 3.72 -6.54
C ASP A 115 -6.86 3.56 -5.05
N ARG A 116 -7.21 2.41 -4.45
CA ARG A 116 -6.85 2.12 -3.06
C ARG A 116 -5.34 2.11 -2.87
N PHE A 117 -4.62 1.51 -3.81
CA PHE A 117 -3.17 1.47 -3.74
C PHE A 117 -2.55 2.86 -3.87
N ALA A 118 -3.00 3.66 -4.85
CA ALA A 118 -2.56 5.04 -5.02
C ALA A 118 -2.82 5.88 -3.76
N GLN A 119 -4.00 5.77 -3.14
CA GLN A 119 -4.34 6.49 -1.91
C GLN A 119 -3.41 6.12 -0.75
N ILE A 120 -3.13 4.82 -0.55
CA ILE A 120 -2.20 4.36 0.50
C ILE A 120 -0.81 4.94 0.28
N VAL A 121 -0.26 4.83 -0.93
CA VAL A 121 1.07 5.36 -1.26
C VAL A 121 1.11 6.88 -1.06
N GLN A 122 0.07 7.58 -1.52
CA GLN A 122 -0.04 9.03 -1.38
C GLN A 122 -0.06 9.47 0.09
N VAL A 123 -0.87 8.81 0.92
CA VAL A 123 -0.98 9.13 2.34
C VAL A 123 0.34 8.84 3.04
N ALA A 124 0.93 7.66 2.84
CA ALA A 124 2.20 7.28 3.44
C ALA A 124 3.36 8.20 3.02
N GLN A 125 3.38 8.65 1.76
CA GLN A 125 4.33 9.65 1.26
C GLN A 125 4.13 11.02 1.95
N SER A 126 2.87 11.49 2.07
CA SER A 126 2.56 12.82 2.62
C SER A 126 3.00 13.00 4.08
N VAL A 127 2.97 11.92 4.87
CA VAL A 127 3.46 11.91 6.26
C VAL A 127 4.93 11.53 6.40
N LYS A 128 5.62 11.26 5.28
CA LYS A 128 7.01 10.78 5.24
C LYS A 128 7.22 9.49 6.05
N ALA A 129 6.26 8.58 6.01
CA ALA A 129 6.28 7.32 6.76
C ALA A 129 7.02 6.18 6.02
N ILE A 130 7.26 6.34 4.71
CA ILE A 130 7.89 5.34 3.84
C ILE A 130 9.42 5.34 4.04
N TYR A 131 10.03 4.15 4.14
CA TYR A 131 11.47 3.94 4.23
C TYR A 131 11.95 2.79 3.36
N GLY A 132 13.24 2.81 2.99
CA GLY A 132 13.87 1.85 2.08
C GLY A 132 14.19 2.46 0.71
N GLN A 133 14.27 1.63 -0.33
CA GLN A 133 14.59 2.06 -1.70
C GLN A 133 13.33 2.64 -2.39
N ILE A 134 12.96 3.87 -2.03
CA ILE A 134 11.73 4.52 -2.52
C ILE A 134 11.69 4.60 -4.06
N ASP A 135 12.82 4.85 -4.72
CA ASP A 135 12.90 4.87 -6.19
C ASP A 135 12.43 3.53 -6.82
N ASP A 136 12.69 2.39 -6.18
CA ASP A 136 12.26 1.08 -6.67
C ASP A 136 10.73 0.95 -6.63
N LEU A 137 10.07 1.51 -5.61
CA LEU A 137 8.61 1.54 -5.55
C LEU A 137 8.05 2.26 -6.77
N TYR A 138 8.49 3.49 -7.03
CA TYR A 138 7.96 4.30 -8.12
C TYR A 138 8.35 3.77 -9.50
N TYR A 139 9.47 3.06 -9.62
CA TYR A 139 9.79 2.29 -10.83
C TYR A 139 8.76 1.18 -11.07
N ASN A 140 8.44 0.39 -10.04
CA ASN A 140 7.45 -0.68 -10.15
C ASN A 140 6.02 -0.16 -10.36
N LEU A 141 5.65 0.99 -9.76
CA LEU A 141 4.33 1.60 -9.95
C LEU A 141 4.08 2.01 -11.41
N LYS A 142 5.13 2.39 -12.16
CA LYS A 142 5.01 2.72 -13.60
C LYS A 142 4.67 1.51 -14.49
N MET A 143 4.84 0.28 -13.98
CA MET A 143 4.49 -0.94 -14.71
C MET A 143 3.00 -1.27 -14.63
N LEU A 144 2.27 -0.67 -13.69
CA LEU A 144 0.85 -0.87 -13.52
C LEU A 144 0.05 -0.09 -14.57
N PRO A 145 -1.17 -0.55 -14.93
CA PRO A 145 -2.10 0.24 -15.74
C PRO A 145 -2.35 1.60 -15.08
N SER A 146 -2.26 2.68 -15.84
CA SER A 146 -2.30 4.02 -15.27
C SER A 146 -3.74 4.45 -14.95
N THR A 147 -4.03 4.69 -13.67
CA THR A 147 -5.22 5.47 -13.26
C THR A 147 -4.86 6.94 -13.07
N ARG A 148 -5.89 7.80 -13.07
CA ARG A 148 -5.72 9.23 -12.79
C ARG A 148 -5.03 9.46 -11.45
N LEU A 149 -5.44 8.75 -10.40
CA LEU A 149 -4.83 8.88 -9.06
C LEU A 149 -3.38 8.40 -9.07
N MET A 150 -3.08 7.24 -9.66
CA MET A 150 -1.72 6.72 -9.73
C MET A 150 -0.77 7.69 -10.45
N ASN A 151 -1.22 8.28 -11.55
CA ASN A 151 -0.46 9.30 -12.27
C ASN A 151 -0.16 10.54 -11.42
N ILE A 152 -1.13 10.98 -10.60
CA ILE A 152 -0.92 12.09 -9.66
C ILE A 152 0.17 11.73 -8.65
N VAL A 153 0.13 10.52 -8.08
CA VAL A 153 1.11 10.05 -7.09
C VAL A 153 2.52 10.01 -7.69
N ILE A 154 2.68 9.40 -8.87
CA ILE A 154 3.97 9.32 -9.56
C ILE A 154 4.51 10.72 -9.92
N ASN A 155 3.65 11.60 -10.42
CA ASN A 155 4.06 12.94 -10.81
C ASN A 155 4.45 13.81 -9.60
N ASN A 156 3.75 13.68 -8.48
CA ASN A 156 4.10 14.40 -7.26
C ASN A 156 5.46 13.95 -6.73
N TYR A 157 5.75 12.65 -6.72
CA TYR A 157 7.07 12.15 -6.35
C TYR A 157 8.20 12.73 -7.21
N ASN A 158 8.00 12.77 -8.53
CA ASN A 158 9.00 13.34 -9.44
C ASN A 158 9.24 14.84 -9.21
N LYS A 159 8.28 15.59 -8.64
CA LYS A 159 8.44 17.01 -8.30
C LYS A 159 9.15 17.25 -6.97
N GLU A 160 9.07 16.28 -6.06
CA GLU A 160 9.69 16.34 -4.72
C GLU A 160 11.16 15.92 -4.72
N LYS A 161 11.66 15.37 -5.84
CA LYS A 161 13.06 14.97 -6.07
C LYS A 161 13.90 16.15 -6.58
#